data_AF-A0A2Z6NJ53-F1
#
_entry.id   AF-A0A2Z6NJ53-F1
#
_cell.length_a   1.000
_cell.length_b   1.000
_cell.length_c   1.000
_cell.angle_alpha   90.00
_cell.angle_beta   90.00
_cell.angle_gamma   90.00
#
_symmetry.space_group_name_H-M   'P 1'
#
loop_
_entity.id
_entity.type
_entity.pdbx_description
1 polymer ?
#
loop_
_entity_poly.entity_id
_entity_poly.type
_entity_poly.pdbx_seq_one_letter_code
_entity_poly.pdbx_strand_id
1 'polypeptide(L)'
;MATFTYNYTMFKYFNRKFAISEQAPPSDVKEIFSNFSDGGSSISADQLRRFLLEHQCEPDCTEDDSKRIIENALQSRKRDQDSGDDGDEISGSGEGLTVDEFFQFLLFDEFNGPLKTQVHHDMNAPLSHYFIYTGHNSYLTGNQLSSDCSDVPIIKALQCGVRVIELDVWPNSAKDDIVVVHGRTLTAPVSLVQCLKSIKEYAFVKSRYPVIITLEDHLTPDLQAKVAEMTTQIFGDMLYFPQTDPMTEFPSPESLKDRILISTKPPKEYLDSKQFKDTSDSEREMSEDGGMSPARSVEAEDKCNESDLDEEGSNPRDKKPDQQSAPQYKRLITIHAGKPKGNVRDHLKIAGDVKRLSLSEQELERASAAYGADIVRFTQKHIIRVYPKGTRVTSSNYRPHIGWMYGAQMVAFNMQGHGKSLWYMQGMFRANGGCGYVKKPDFLMEKGPNNEYFDPKRTLPVKTTLKVKVYLGNGWSSDFSKTHFDTFSPPDFYTKVCIVGVPADKAIKKTKVIYDDWFPVWDEEFEFPLSVPELDLLRIEVREYDKHEKDDFGGQTCLPIPDLKSGFRTVPLNDEKGEQLKSVKLLMRFQFT
;
A
#
# COMPACT_ATOMS: atom_id res chain seq x y z
N MET A 1 -9.67 34.95 23.06
CA MET A 1 -10.24 33.60 22.93
C MET A 1 -11.74 33.74 22.89
N ALA A 2 -12.35 33.45 21.74
CA ALA A 2 -13.80 33.30 21.68
C ALA A 2 -14.16 31.95 22.31
N THR A 3 -15.00 31.95 23.34
CA THR A 3 -15.56 30.71 23.90
C THR A 3 -16.88 30.41 23.19
N PHE A 4 -16.91 29.32 22.44
CA PHE A 4 -18.14 28.79 21.85
C PHE A 4 -18.80 27.81 22.82
N THR A 5 -20.12 27.67 22.73
CA THR A 5 -20.84 26.67 23.54
C THR A 5 -21.52 25.67 22.62
N TYR A 6 -21.20 24.38 22.78
CA TYR A 6 -22.03 23.32 22.22
C TYR A 6 -23.12 22.93 23.21
N ASN A 7 -24.36 22.87 22.71
CA ASN A 7 -25.52 22.41 23.46
C ASN A 7 -25.87 20.99 23.01
N TYR A 8 -26.00 20.08 23.98
CA TYR A 8 -26.42 18.70 23.77
C TYR A 8 -27.73 18.46 24.54
N THR A 9 -28.75 17.92 23.86
CA THR A 9 -30.06 17.68 24.47
C THR A 9 -30.20 16.22 24.92
N MET A 10 -30.17 16.02 26.24
CA MET A 10 -30.45 14.75 26.88
C MET A 10 -31.96 14.51 26.97
N PHE A 11 -32.41 13.34 26.52
CA PHE A 11 -33.77 12.84 26.73
C PHE A 11 -34.89 13.85 26.40
N LYS A 12 -34.67 14.77 25.45
CA LYS A 12 -35.60 15.85 25.04
C LYS A 12 -35.93 16.90 26.12
N TYR A 13 -35.35 16.85 27.32
CA TYR A 13 -35.74 17.73 28.44
C TYR A 13 -34.57 18.43 29.14
N PHE A 14 -33.33 17.98 28.98
CA PHE A 14 -32.17 18.58 29.65
C PHE A 14 -31.11 18.99 28.64
N ASN A 15 -30.65 20.24 28.72
CA ASN A 15 -29.54 20.73 27.88
C ASN A 15 -28.25 20.74 28.69
N ARG A 16 -27.24 20.00 28.22
CA ARG A 16 -25.86 20.13 28.68
C ARG A 16 -25.11 21.13 27.79
N LYS A 17 -24.30 21.98 28.42
CA LYS A 17 -23.51 23.01 27.77
C LYS A 17 -22.04 22.69 27.97
N PHE A 18 -21.30 22.60 26.87
CA PHE A 18 -19.86 22.39 26.88
C PHE A 18 -19.17 23.63 26.34
N ALA A 19 -18.25 24.19 27.12
CA ALA A 19 -17.44 25.32 26.70
C ALA A 19 -16.29 24.81 25.84
N ILE A 20 -16.11 25.40 24.68
CA ILE A 20 -15.06 25.07 23.74
C ILE A 20 -14.10 26.24 23.73
N SER A 21 -12.83 25.94 23.97
CA SER A 21 -11.76 26.91 23.81
C SER A 21 -11.24 26.83 22.39
N GLU A 22 -11.16 27.98 21.73
CA GLU A 22 -10.47 28.10 20.44
C GLU A 22 -9.01 27.65 20.60
N GLN A 23 -8.52 26.85 19.64
CA GLN A 23 -7.15 26.33 19.69
C GLN A 23 -6.15 27.48 19.56
N ALA A 24 -5.38 27.70 20.62
CA ALA A 24 -4.29 28.66 20.62
C ALA A 24 -2.98 28.02 20.16
N PRO A 25 -2.01 28.81 19.63
CA PRO A 25 -0.70 28.28 19.28
C PRO A 25 -0.02 27.62 20.49
N PRO A 26 0.51 26.39 20.36
CA PRO A 26 1.29 25.71 21.41
C PRO A 26 2.50 26.54 21.87
N SER A 27 2.99 26.30 23.09
CA SER A 27 4.17 27.00 23.64
C SER A 27 5.39 26.88 22.73
N ASP A 28 5.67 25.68 22.21
CA ASP A 28 6.79 25.45 21.29
C ASP A 28 6.65 26.26 20.01
N VAL A 29 5.43 26.42 19.49
CA VAL A 29 5.16 27.22 18.29
C VAL A 29 5.42 28.70 18.58
N LYS A 30 4.99 29.20 19.75
CA LYS A 30 5.24 30.60 20.19
C LYS A 30 6.72 30.88 20.40
N GLU A 31 7.45 29.94 21.00
CA GLU A 31 8.90 30.04 21.21
C GLU A 31 9.64 30.09 19.88
N ILE A 32 9.33 29.16 18.97
CA ILE A 32 9.92 29.13 17.63
C ILE A 32 9.56 30.39 16.84
N PHE A 33 8.31 30.85 16.91
CA PHE A 33 7.90 32.11 16.31
C PHE A 33 8.76 33.27 16.82
N SER A 34 8.89 33.41 18.14
CA SER A 34 9.69 34.49 18.76
C SER A 34 11.16 34.43 18.37
N ASN A 35 11.72 33.23 18.19
CA ASN A 35 13.11 33.05 17.79
C ASN A 35 13.33 33.49 16.33
N PHE A 36 12.44 33.13 15.41
CA PHE A 36 12.59 33.47 13.99
C PHE A 36 12.07 34.87 13.64
N SER A 37 11.19 35.47 14.44
CA SER A 37 10.78 36.87 14.31
C SER A 37 11.79 37.85 14.88
N ASP A 38 12.89 37.37 15.48
CA ASP A 38 13.89 38.18 16.19
C ASP A 38 13.24 39.04 17.29
N GLY A 39 12.20 38.50 17.95
CA GLY A 39 11.38 39.20 18.96
C GLY A 39 10.31 40.15 18.39
N GLY A 40 10.18 40.22 17.07
CA GLY A 40 9.17 41.01 16.37
C GLY A 40 7.75 40.44 16.48
N SER A 41 6.75 41.26 16.13
CA SER A 41 5.33 40.89 16.12
C SER A 41 4.90 40.08 14.90
N SER A 42 5.75 39.97 13.88
CA SER A 42 5.51 39.22 12.65
C SER A 42 6.78 38.57 12.08
N ILE A 43 6.61 37.51 11.30
CA ILE A 43 7.65 36.83 10.52
C ILE A 43 7.55 37.29 9.06
N SER A 44 8.59 37.96 8.56
CA SER A 44 8.75 38.31 7.14
C SER A 44 9.03 37.09 6.25
N ALA A 45 8.97 37.27 4.92
CA ALA A 45 9.28 36.20 3.95
C ALA A 45 10.68 35.60 4.16
N ASP A 46 11.68 36.45 4.41
CA ASP A 46 13.07 36.02 4.65
C ASP A 46 13.20 35.24 5.96
N GLN A 47 12.53 35.69 7.02
CA GLN A 47 12.50 34.99 8.31
C GLN A 47 11.76 33.65 8.20
N LEU A 48 10.65 33.59 7.45
CA LEU A 48 9.92 32.36 7.18
C LEU A 48 10.78 31.36 6.40
N ARG A 49 11.51 31.84 5.39
CA ARG A 49 12.45 31.02 4.63
C ARG A 49 13.53 30.43 5.54
N ARG A 50 14.06 31.24 6.47
CA ARG A 50 15.03 30.79 7.47
C ARG A 50 14.45 29.69 8.36
N PHE A 51 13.21 29.86 8.83
CA PHE A 51 12.48 28.83 9.58
C PHE A 51 12.31 27.53 8.79
N LEU A 52 11.92 27.62 7.51
CA LEU A 52 11.75 26.46 6.65
C LEU A 52 13.07 25.71 6.44
N LEU A 53 14.17 26.43 6.25
CA LEU A 53 15.51 25.85 6.12
C LEU A 53 16.00 25.20 7.43
N GLU A 54 15.98 25.95 8.53
CA GLU A 54 16.68 25.58 9.76
C GLU A 54 15.86 24.68 10.68
N HIS A 55 14.55 24.94 10.83
CA HIS A 55 13.68 24.20 11.74
C HIS A 55 12.89 23.10 11.05
N GLN A 56 12.39 23.36 9.83
CA GLN A 56 11.66 22.35 9.05
C GLN A 56 12.59 21.44 8.23
N CYS A 57 13.87 21.79 8.10
CA CYS A 57 14.85 21.06 7.29
C CYS A 57 14.43 20.96 5.82
N GLU A 58 13.90 22.04 5.24
CA GLU A 58 13.46 22.15 3.84
C GLU A 58 14.46 23.02 3.04
N PRO A 59 15.61 22.46 2.60
CA PRO A 59 16.66 23.25 1.95
C PRO A 59 16.28 23.77 0.56
N ASP A 60 15.31 23.13 -0.09
CA ASP A 60 14.86 23.47 -1.44
C ASP A 60 13.84 24.63 -1.46
N CYS A 61 13.47 25.17 -0.29
CA CYS A 61 12.51 26.25 -0.21
C CYS A 61 13.07 27.59 -0.74
N THR A 62 12.37 28.14 -1.73
CA THR A 62 12.73 29.41 -2.36
C THR A 62 12.10 30.61 -1.64
N GLU A 63 12.58 31.82 -1.96
CA GLU A 63 11.96 33.06 -1.47
C GLU A 63 10.53 33.20 -1.98
N ASP A 64 10.27 32.79 -3.23
CA ASP A 64 8.94 32.83 -3.84
C ASP A 64 7.96 31.86 -3.14
N ASP A 65 8.43 30.69 -2.70
CA ASP A 65 7.61 29.78 -1.88
C ASP A 65 7.19 30.44 -0.58
N SER A 66 8.12 31.15 0.08
CA SER A 66 7.85 31.86 1.34
C SER A 66 6.86 33.00 1.14
N LYS A 67 7.01 33.79 0.06
CA LYS A 67 6.04 34.83 -0.31
C LYS A 67 4.66 34.25 -0.59
N ARG A 68 4.58 33.15 -1.35
CA ARG A 68 3.32 32.46 -1.64
C ARG A 68 2.60 31.98 -0.38
N ILE A 69 3.35 31.47 0.61
CA ILE A 69 2.79 31.06 1.90
C ILE A 69 2.18 32.27 2.62
N ILE A 70 2.91 33.39 2.67
CA ILE A 70 2.45 34.63 3.32
C ILE A 70 1.19 35.15 2.63
N GLU A 71 1.19 35.23 1.30
CA GLU A 71 0.04 35.67 0.51
C GLU A 71 -1.20 34.80 0.77
N ASN A 72 -1.04 33.48 0.84
CA ASN A 72 -2.14 32.56 1.11
C ASN A 72 -2.75 32.77 2.51
N ALA A 73 -1.90 32.93 3.52
CA ALA A 73 -2.35 33.23 4.89
C ALA A 73 -3.12 34.57 4.95
N LEU A 74 -2.60 35.62 4.29
CA LEU A 74 -3.24 36.94 4.22
C LEU A 74 -4.55 36.92 3.43
N GLN A 75 -4.67 36.11 2.38
CA GLN A 75 -5.93 35.93 1.64
C GLN A 75 -6.98 35.20 2.49
N SER A 76 -6.58 34.22 3.29
CA SER A 76 -7.48 33.53 4.21
C SER A 76 -8.06 34.49 5.25
N ARG A 77 -7.24 35.41 5.77
CA ARG A 77 -7.69 36.51 6.64
C ARG A 77 -8.79 37.39 6.01
N LYS A 78 -8.68 37.72 4.72
CA LYS A 78 -9.70 38.54 4.03
C LYS A 78 -11.03 37.81 3.87
N ARG A 79 -11.00 36.50 3.61
CA ARG A 79 -12.23 35.69 3.47
C ARG A 79 -13.01 35.60 4.78
N ASP A 80 -12.33 35.53 5.91
CA ASP A 80 -13.00 35.49 7.23
C ASP A 80 -13.58 36.86 7.61
N GLN A 81 -13.00 37.96 7.12
CA GLN A 81 -13.49 39.33 7.35
C GLN A 81 -14.73 39.68 6.51
N ASP A 82 -14.85 39.20 5.26
CA ASP A 82 -16.03 39.45 4.41
C ASP A 82 -17.33 38.75 4.89
N SER A 83 -17.24 37.88 5.91
CA SER A 83 -18.38 37.25 6.57
C SER A 83 -18.91 37.99 7.82
N GLY A 84 -18.29 39.11 8.22
CA GLY A 84 -18.73 39.96 9.33
C GLY A 84 -19.10 41.36 8.85
N ASP A 85 -20.36 41.75 9.03
CA ASP A 85 -20.84 43.13 8.88
C ASP A 85 -20.25 43.98 10.01
N ASP A 86 -19.11 44.63 9.75
CA ASP A 86 -18.79 45.96 10.26
C ASP A 86 -17.51 46.46 9.58
N GLY A 87 -17.65 47.55 8.82
CA GLY A 87 -16.57 48.20 8.10
C GLY A 87 -15.62 48.92 9.04
N ASP A 88 -14.42 48.36 9.21
CA ASP A 88 -13.22 49.13 9.49
C ASP A 88 -12.13 48.68 8.52
N GLU A 89 -11.84 49.52 7.51
CA GLU A 89 -10.67 49.39 6.65
C GLU A 89 -9.40 49.58 7.50
N ILE A 90 -8.97 48.53 8.20
CA ILE A 90 -7.59 48.45 8.67
C ILE A 90 -6.73 48.14 7.46
N SER A 91 -6.14 49.21 6.94
CA SER A 91 -4.98 49.24 6.05
C SER A 91 -3.81 48.48 6.69
N GLY A 92 -3.87 47.14 6.64
CA GLY A 92 -2.88 46.22 7.20
C GLY A 92 -1.87 45.78 6.16
N SER A 93 -0.99 46.71 5.77
CA SER A 93 0.27 46.50 5.05
C SER A 93 1.30 45.78 5.93
N GLY A 94 0.96 44.61 6.45
CA GLY A 94 1.91 43.73 7.14
C GLY A 94 2.59 42.81 6.12
N GLU A 95 3.90 43.00 5.86
CA GLU A 95 4.69 42.14 4.97
C GLU A 95 5.03 40.74 5.58
N GLY A 96 4.31 40.30 6.61
CA GLY A 96 4.66 39.09 7.37
C GLY A 96 3.51 38.49 8.18
N LEU A 97 3.75 37.28 8.71
CA LEU A 97 2.80 36.49 9.49
C LEU A 97 2.86 36.84 10.97
N THR A 98 1.73 37.16 11.58
CA THR A 98 1.58 37.14 13.05
C THR A 98 1.71 35.71 13.60
N VAL A 99 1.80 35.55 14.93
CA VAL A 99 1.92 34.22 15.57
C VAL A 99 0.73 33.31 15.27
N ASP A 100 -0.48 33.87 15.20
CA ASP A 100 -1.70 33.12 14.90
C ASP A 100 -1.73 32.73 13.42
N GLU A 101 -1.36 33.64 12.50
CA GLU A 101 -1.27 33.34 11.06
C GLU A 101 -0.16 32.32 10.77
N PHE A 102 0.97 32.37 11.50
CA PHE A 102 2.03 31.37 11.43
C PHE A 102 1.53 29.99 11.92
N PHE A 103 0.79 29.96 13.03
CA PHE A 103 0.16 28.73 13.51
C PHE A 103 -0.85 28.15 12.51
N GLN A 104 -1.67 29.00 11.86
CA GLN A 104 -2.57 28.55 10.80
C GLN A 104 -1.82 28.00 9.59
N PHE A 105 -0.72 28.64 9.19
CA PHE A 105 0.16 28.10 8.17
C PHE A 105 0.64 26.68 8.50
N LEU A 106 1.01 26.41 9.77
CA LEU A 106 1.44 25.07 10.20
C LEU A 106 0.33 24.01 10.13
N LEU A 107 -0.93 24.41 9.91
CA LEU A 107 -2.10 23.52 9.73
C LEU A 107 -2.52 23.37 8.24
N PHE A 108 -1.79 23.98 7.30
CA PHE A 108 -1.98 23.79 5.87
C PHE A 108 -1.11 22.64 5.37
N ASP A 109 -1.74 21.53 5.01
CA ASP A 109 -1.08 20.31 4.55
C ASP A 109 -0.40 20.47 3.18
N GLU A 110 -0.91 21.37 2.34
CA GLU A 110 -0.30 21.73 1.05
C GLU A 110 1.16 22.18 1.20
N PHE A 111 1.44 23.03 2.21
CA PHE A 111 2.77 23.57 2.45
C PHE A 111 3.53 22.82 3.56
N ASN A 112 2.81 22.21 4.49
CA ASN A 112 3.39 21.66 5.72
C ASN A 112 3.09 20.16 5.95
N GLY A 113 2.78 19.43 4.87
CA GLY A 113 2.56 17.98 4.92
C GLY A 113 3.79 17.19 5.38
N PRO A 114 3.60 15.93 5.84
CA PRO A 114 4.64 15.21 6.58
C PRO A 114 5.63 14.44 5.70
N LEU A 115 5.38 14.32 4.39
CA LEU A 115 6.16 13.49 3.46
C LEU A 115 6.69 14.30 2.28
N LYS A 116 7.77 13.79 1.67
CA LYS A 116 8.26 14.28 0.37
C LYS A 116 7.25 13.92 -0.74
N THR A 117 6.94 14.89 -1.60
CA THR A 117 5.94 14.72 -2.67
C THR A 117 6.55 14.27 -4.00
N GLN A 118 7.86 14.44 -4.18
CA GLN A 118 8.56 14.11 -5.41
C GLN A 118 9.26 12.75 -5.33
N VAL A 119 9.41 12.12 -6.49
CA VAL A 119 10.25 10.92 -6.66
C VAL A 119 11.70 11.32 -6.44
N HIS A 120 12.38 10.61 -5.56
CA HIS A 120 13.75 10.95 -5.14
C HIS A 120 14.65 9.73 -4.93
N HIS A 121 14.13 8.51 -5.03
CA HIS A 121 14.98 7.32 -5.10
C HIS A 121 15.62 7.24 -6.49
N ASP A 122 16.78 6.57 -6.58
CA ASP A 122 17.32 6.15 -7.86
C ASP A 122 16.38 5.12 -8.50
N MET A 123 15.93 5.43 -9.73
CA MET A 123 14.98 4.63 -10.50
C MET A 123 15.64 3.82 -11.64
N ASN A 124 16.98 3.80 -11.69
CA ASN A 124 17.75 3.11 -12.73
C ASN A 124 18.22 1.71 -12.35
N ALA A 125 18.06 1.29 -11.10
CA ALA A 125 18.33 -0.10 -10.70
C ALA A 125 17.30 -1.09 -11.31
N PRO A 126 17.59 -2.40 -11.37
CA PRO A 126 16.67 -3.43 -11.87
C PRO A 126 15.35 -3.50 -11.10
N LEU A 127 14.24 -3.92 -11.72
CA LEU A 127 12.92 -4.07 -11.04
C LEU A 127 12.98 -4.92 -9.75
N SER A 128 13.87 -5.91 -9.66
CA SER A 128 14.06 -6.73 -8.44
C SER A 128 14.52 -5.91 -7.23
N HIS A 129 15.02 -4.69 -7.43
CA HIS A 129 15.54 -3.79 -6.39
C HIS A 129 14.45 -2.87 -5.80
N TYR A 130 13.19 -3.01 -6.20
CA TYR A 130 12.09 -2.18 -5.70
C TYR A 130 10.99 -3.03 -5.08
N PHE A 131 10.42 -2.57 -3.98
CA PHE A 131 9.08 -2.94 -3.60
C PHE A 131 8.09 -2.30 -4.58
N ILE A 132 7.08 -3.07 -5.01
CA ILE A 132 6.15 -2.69 -6.07
C ILE A 132 4.73 -2.77 -5.53
N TYR A 133 3.97 -1.69 -5.69
CA TYR A 133 2.60 -1.59 -5.20
C TYR A 133 1.70 -2.59 -5.95
N THR A 134 1.28 -3.66 -5.27
CA THR A 134 0.71 -4.85 -5.92
C THR A 134 -0.71 -5.15 -5.46
N GLY A 135 -1.66 -5.20 -6.40
CA GLY A 135 -3.01 -5.69 -6.18
C GLY A 135 -3.12 -7.22 -6.32
N HIS A 136 -4.06 -7.82 -5.58
CA HIS A 136 -4.49 -9.21 -5.71
C HIS A 136 -5.94 -9.26 -6.16
N ASN A 137 -6.26 -10.14 -7.12
CA ASN A 137 -7.59 -10.27 -7.74
C ASN A 137 -8.22 -8.90 -8.01
N SER A 138 -7.50 -8.06 -8.76
CA SER A 138 -7.77 -6.61 -8.87
C SER A 138 -9.10 -6.28 -9.55
N TYR A 139 -9.76 -7.28 -10.11
CA TYR A 139 -11.06 -7.20 -10.76
C TYR A 139 -12.24 -7.41 -9.78
N LEU A 140 -12.02 -7.89 -8.55
CA LEU A 140 -13.09 -8.15 -7.59
C LEU A 140 -13.61 -6.88 -6.92
N THR A 141 -14.94 -6.73 -6.89
CA THR A 141 -15.61 -5.61 -6.22
C THR A 141 -15.80 -5.80 -4.71
N GLY A 142 -15.63 -7.03 -4.21
CA GLY A 142 -15.79 -7.35 -2.79
C GLY A 142 -15.15 -8.68 -2.39
N ASN A 143 -15.98 -9.60 -1.88
CA ASN A 143 -15.56 -10.90 -1.36
C ASN A 143 -15.14 -11.88 -2.48
N GLN A 144 -14.38 -12.92 -2.12
CA GLN A 144 -13.79 -13.87 -3.08
C GLN A 144 -14.79 -14.90 -3.62
N LEU A 145 -16.02 -15.00 -3.12
CA LEU A 145 -16.93 -16.11 -3.45
C LEU A 145 -18.10 -15.70 -4.34
N SER A 146 -18.63 -14.50 -4.17
CA SER A 146 -19.91 -14.11 -4.75
C SER A 146 -20.02 -12.64 -5.14
N SER A 147 -18.92 -11.86 -5.05
CA SER A 147 -18.94 -10.47 -5.50
C SER A 147 -18.79 -10.39 -7.02
N ASP A 148 -19.18 -9.26 -7.60
CA ASP A 148 -19.05 -9.05 -9.04
C ASP A 148 -17.57 -8.79 -9.42
N CYS A 149 -17.21 -9.15 -10.64
CA CYS A 149 -15.96 -8.72 -11.28
C CYS A 149 -16.24 -7.45 -12.11
N SER A 150 -15.33 -6.48 -12.07
CA SER A 150 -15.42 -5.22 -12.80
C SER A 150 -14.04 -4.64 -13.05
N ASP A 151 -13.94 -3.74 -14.01
CA ASP A 151 -12.78 -2.88 -14.22
C ASP A 151 -12.73 -1.68 -13.26
N VAL A 152 -13.81 -1.34 -12.56
CA VAL A 152 -13.86 -0.22 -11.61
C VAL A 152 -12.81 -0.34 -10.49
N PRO A 153 -12.63 -1.49 -9.83
CA PRO A 153 -11.58 -1.64 -8.82
C PRO A 153 -10.17 -1.55 -9.42
N ILE A 154 -9.98 -1.94 -10.69
CA ILE A 154 -8.71 -1.78 -11.42
C ILE A 154 -8.41 -0.29 -11.64
N ILE A 155 -9.41 0.47 -12.11
CA ILE A 155 -9.30 1.93 -12.31
C ILE A 155 -8.91 2.60 -10.99
N LYS A 156 -9.63 2.29 -9.91
CA LYS A 156 -9.35 2.84 -8.57
C LYS A 156 -7.92 2.50 -8.11
N ALA A 157 -7.51 1.24 -8.27
CA ALA A 157 -6.16 0.80 -7.92
C ALA A 157 -5.08 1.61 -8.67
N LEU A 158 -5.22 1.81 -9.98
CA LEU A 158 -4.28 2.57 -10.79
C LEU A 158 -4.24 4.05 -10.40
N GLN A 159 -5.39 4.68 -10.13
CA GLN A 159 -5.48 6.06 -9.63
C GLN A 159 -4.81 6.23 -8.25
N CYS A 160 -4.88 5.21 -7.40
CA CYS A 160 -4.18 5.16 -6.11
C CYS A 160 -2.68 4.83 -6.23
N GLY A 161 -2.16 4.55 -7.44
CA GLY A 161 -0.74 4.30 -7.68
C GLY A 161 -0.32 2.83 -7.67
N VAL A 162 -1.25 1.87 -7.59
CA VAL A 162 -0.95 0.43 -7.75
C VAL A 162 -0.30 0.20 -9.10
N ARG A 163 0.79 -0.57 -9.15
CA ARG A 163 1.60 -0.83 -10.35
C ARG A 163 1.52 -2.27 -10.84
N VAL A 164 0.98 -3.19 -10.04
CA VAL A 164 0.74 -4.58 -10.46
C VAL A 164 -0.74 -4.91 -10.36
N ILE A 165 -1.35 -5.27 -11.49
CA ILE A 165 -2.77 -5.64 -11.61
C ILE A 165 -2.87 -7.13 -11.93
N GLU A 166 -3.66 -7.86 -11.14
CA GLU A 166 -3.91 -9.29 -11.38
C GLU A 166 -5.22 -9.50 -12.12
N LEU A 167 -5.19 -10.35 -13.15
CA LEU A 167 -6.35 -10.79 -13.94
C LEU A 167 -6.34 -12.32 -14.07
N ASP A 168 -7.43 -12.95 -13.67
CA ASP A 168 -7.60 -14.40 -13.80
C ASP A 168 -8.40 -14.66 -15.07
N VAL A 169 -7.74 -15.21 -16.09
CA VAL A 169 -8.31 -15.33 -17.43
C VAL A 169 -8.84 -16.73 -17.67
N TRP A 170 -10.14 -16.81 -17.97
CA TRP A 170 -10.88 -18.04 -18.20
C TRP A 170 -11.61 -18.00 -19.54
N PRO A 171 -11.85 -19.16 -20.18
CA PRO A 171 -12.78 -19.25 -21.29
C PRO A 171 -14.19 -18.83 -20.85
N ASN A 172 -14.91 -18.09 -21.70
CA ASN A 172 -16.34 -17.86 -21.51
C ASN A 172 -17.14 -19.18 -21.67
N SER A 173 -18.44 -19.15 -21.36
CA SER A 173 -19.29 -20.35 -21.45
C SER A 173 -19.34 -21.00 -22.84
N ALA A 174 -19.17 -20.21 -23.91
CA ALA A 174 -19.13 -20.69 -25.29
C ALA A 174 -17.73 -21.20 -25.72
N LYS A 175 -16.70 -20.99 -24.89
CA LYS A 175 -15.29 -21.33 -25.14
C LYS A 175 -14.68 -20.67 -26.38
N ASP A 176 -15.21 -19.53 -26.80
CA ASP A 176 -14.78 -18.75 -27.97
C ASP A 176 -14.24 -17.35 -27.62
N ASP A 177 -14.37 -16.93 -26.35
CA ASP A 177 -13.88 -15.65 -25.86
C ASP A 177 -13.33 -15.74 -24.43
N ILE A 178 -12.66 -14.68 -23.97
CA ILE A 178 -12.00 -14.62 -22.66
C ILE A 178 -12.73 -13.68 -21.71
N VAL A 179 -12.99 -14.20 -20.51
CA VAL A 179 -13.51 -13.45 -19.37
C VAL A 179 -12.50 -13.42 -18.23
N VAL A 180 -12.62 -12.40 -17.39
CA VAL A 180 -11.91 -12.28 -16.12
C VAL A 180 -12.87 -12.63 -15.01
N VAL A 181 -12.53 -13.65 -14.22
CA VAL A 181 -13.39 -14.18 -13.15
C VAL A 181 -12.58 -14.97 -12.13
N HIS A 182 -13.03 -14.98 -10.88
CA HIS A 182 -12.46 -15.89 -9.88
C HIS A 182 -13.03 -17.30 -10.10
N GLY A 183 -12.20 -18.17 -10.66
CA GLY A 183 -12.61 -19.50 -11.11
C GLY A 183 -13.23 -20.35 -10.00
N ARG A 184 -14.19 -21.21 -10.38
CA ARG A 184 -14.90 -22.12 -9.47
C ARG A 184 -15.65 -21.42 -8.32
N THR A 185 -16.04 -20.16 -8.51
CA THR A 185 -16.87 -19.39 -7.56
C THR A 185 -18.14 -18.84 -8.21
N LEU A 186 -18.96 -18.12 -7.45
CA LEU A 186 -20.21 -17.49 -7.91
C LEU A 186 -20.01 -16.03 -8.33
N THR A 187 -18.77 -15.58 -8.51
CA THR A 187 -18.49 -14.20 -8.95
C THR A 187 -18.95 -13.97 -10.38
N ALA A 188 -19.60 -12.84 -10.67
CA ALA A 188 -20.02 -12.50 -12.03
C ALA A 188 -18.81 -12.07 -12.89
N PRO A 189 -18.59 -12.63 -14.09
CA PRO A 189 -17.42 -12.34 -14.92
C PRO A 189 -17.45 -10.94 -15.56
N VAL A 190 -16.27 -10.41 -15.91
CA VAL A 190 -16.10 -9.20 -16.74
C VAL A 190 -15.29 -9.53 -18.00
N SER A 191 -15.51 -8.81 -19.10
CA SER A 191 -14.74 -9.03 -20.34
C SER A 191 -13.26 -8.63 -20.17
N LEU A 192 -12.34 -9.46 -20.68
CA LEU A 192 -10.91 -9.11 -20.69
C LEU A 192 -10.63 -7.83 -21.46
N VAL A 193 -11.31 -7.61 -22.61
CA VAL A 193 -11.13 -6.41 -23.43
C VAL A 193 -11.46 -5.14 -22.63
N GLN A 194 -12.51 -5.18 -21.82
CA GLN A 194 -12.89 -4.07 -20.95
C GLN A 194 -11.79 -3.77 -19.93
N CYS A 195 -11.29 -4.78 -19.22
CA CYS A 195 -10.18 -4.61 -18.28
C CYS A 195 -8.93 -4.04 -18.95
N LEU A 196 -8.52 -4.56 -20.12
CA LEU A 196 -7.33 -4.08 -20.83
C LEU A 196 -7.48 -2.63 -21.31
N LYS A 197 -8.66 -2.22 -21.78
CA LYS A 197 -8.95 -0.83 -22.16
C LYS A 197 -8.84 0.11 -20.96
N SER A 198 -9.42 -0.27 -19.83
CA SER A 198 -9.34 0.52 -18.60
C SER A 198 -7.91 0.58 -18.07
N ILE A 199 -7.12 -0.50 -18.17
CA ILE A 199 -5.69 -0.44 -17.84
C ILE A 199 -4.96 0.54 -18.77
N LYS A 200 -5.21 0.51 -20.09
CA LYS A 200 -4.57 1.42 -21.04
C LYS A 200 -4.82 2.88 -20.71
N GLU A 201 -6.06 3.22 -20.35
CA GLU A 201 -6.49 4.59 -20.05
C GLU A 201 -5.89 5.10 -18.74
N TYR A 202 -5.84 4.26 -17.69
CA TYR A 202 -5.49 4.69 -16.34
C TYR A 202 -4.07 4.31 -15.89
N ALA A 203 -3.34 3.51 -16.68
CA ALA A 203 -2.03 2.97 -16.30
C ALA A 203 -1.08 4.05 -15.76
N PHE A 204 -1.04 5.22 -16.40
CA PHE A 204 -0.02 6.25 -16.12
C PHE A 204 -0.58 7.55 -15.51
N VAL A 205 -1.83 7.55 -15.04
CA VAL A 205 -2.47 8.76 -14.45
C VAL A 205 -1.76 9.21 -13.17
N LYS A 206 -1.39 8.26 -12.30
CA LYS A 206 -0.72 8.57 -11.03
C LYS A 206 0.80 8.60 -11.13
N SER A 207 1.37 7.78 -12.02
CA SER A 207 2.81 7.53 -12.11
C SER A 207 3.18 7.07 -13.52
N ARG A 208 4.27 7.59 -14.08
CA ARG A 208 4.79 7.17 -15.39
C ARG A 208 5.58 5.86 -15.35
N TYR A 209 5.90 5.34 -14.16
CA TYR A 209 6.63 4.08 -14.03
C TYR A 209 5.76 2.88 -14.45
N PRO A 210 6.39 1.78 -14.88
CA PRO A 210 5.70 0.69 -15.58
C PRO A 210 4.53 0.08 -14.79
N VAL A 211 3.54 -0.42 -15.54
CA VAL A 211 2.47 -1.27 -15.00
C VAL A 211 2.73 -2.72 -15.39
N ILE A 212 2.59 -3.64 -14.45
CA ILE A 212 2.74 -5.08 -14.66
C ILE A 212 1.37 -5.73 -14.56
N ILE A 213 0.95 -6.45 -15.59
CA ILE A 213 -0.26 -7.26 -15.58
C ILE A 213 0.15 -8.70 -15.29
N THR A 214 -0.31 -9.23 -14.16
CA THR A 214 -0.11 -10.64 -13.82
C THR A 214 -1.32 -11.44 -14.27
N LEU A 215 -1.12 -12.38 -15.19
CA LEU A 215 -2.21 -13.24 -15.67
C LEU A 215 -2.18 -14.57 -14.92
N GLU A 216 -3.31 -14.95 -14.32
CA GLU A 216 -3.56 -16.34 -13.96
C GLU A 216 -4.26 -17.04 -15.13
N ASP A 217 -3.47 -17.79 -15.88
CA ASP A 217 -3.88 -18.34 -17.17
C ASP A 217 -4.51 -19.73 -17.06
N HIS A 218 -5.80 -19.82 -17.42
CA HIS A 218 -6.60 -21.05 -17.51
C HIS A 218 -7.09 -21.32 -18.95
N LEU A 219 -6.42 -20.76 -19.95
CA LEU A 219 -6.85 -20.75 -21.34
C LEU A 219 -6.28 -21.92 -22.16
N THR A 220 -6.97 -22.26 -23.25
CA THR A 220 -6.44 -23.12 -24.31
C THR A 220 -5.44 -22.33 -25.19
N PRO A 221 -4.56 -23.00 -25.96
CA PRO A 221 -3.61 -22.31 -26.85
C PRO A 221 -4.24 -21.32 -27.83
N ASP A 222 -5.42 -21.63 -28.38
CA ASP A 222 -6.13 -20.73 -29.29
C ASP A 222 -6.60 -19.45 -28.58
N LEU A 223 -7.09 -19.57 -27.35
CA LEU A 223 -7.49 -18.42 -26.53
C LEU A 223 -6.28 -17.63 -26.03
N GLN A 224 -5.14 -18.29 -25.74
CA GLN A 224 -3.86 -17.61 -25.45
C GLN A 224 -3.42 -16.75 -26.63
N ALA A 225 -3.53 -17.26 -27.87
CA ALA A 225 -3.24 -16.49 -29.07
C ALA A 225 -4.16 -15.27 -29.20
N LYS A 226 -5.47 -15.43 -28.89
CA LYS A 226 -6.42 -14.31 -28.85
C LYS A 226 -6.05 -13.28 -27.78
N VAL A 227 -5.56 -13.69 -26.60
CA VAL A 227 -5.04 -12.76 -25.58
C VAL A 227 -3.83 -12.00 -26.11
N ALA A 228 -2.91 -12.67 -26.81
CA ALA A 228 -1.74 -12.03 -27.39
C ALA A 228 -2.13 -10.97 -28.43
N GLU A 229 -3.09 -11.30 -29.31
CA GLU A 229 -3.65 -10.37 -30.29
C GLU A 229 -4.31 -9.17 -29.61
N MET A 230 -5.23 -9.39 -28.67
CA MET A 230 -5.93 -8.32 -27.95
C MET A 230 -4.97 -7.40 -27.20
N THR A 231 -3.99 -7.99 -26.50
CA THR A 231 -2.99 -7.23 -25.73
C THR A 231 -2.14 -6.36 -26.66
N THR A 232 -1.70 -6.91 -27.78
CA THR A 232 -0.89 -6.19 -28.79
C THR A 232 -1.69 -5.06 -29.44
N GLN A 233 -2.94 -5.32 -29.84
CA GLN A 233 -3.81 -4.32 -30.47
C GLN A 233 -4.21 -3.20 -29.51
N ILE A 234 -4.54 -3.54 -28.26
CA ILE A 234 -4.99 -2.55 -27.28
C ILE A 234 -3.82 -1.69 -26.82
N PHE A 235 -2.71 -2.28 -26.37
CA PHE A 235 -1.61 -1.51 -25.80
C PHE A 235 -0.67 -0.91 -26.84
N GLY A 236 -0.54 -1.51 -28.03
CA GLY A 236 0.37 -1.03 -29.07
C GLY A 236 1.78 -0.79 -28.53
N ASP A 237 2.30 0.42 -28.74
CA ASP A 237 3.65 0.83 -28.31
C ASP A 237 3.85 0.88 -26.78
N MET A 238 2.77 0.83 -26.00
CA MET A 238 2.88 0.73 -24.53
C MET A 238 3.33 -0.67 -24.10
N LEU A 239 3.08 -1.71 -24.91
CA LEU A 239 3.42 -3.08 -24.54
C LEU A 239 4.93 -3.30 -24.67
N TYR A 240 5.57 -3.65 -23.55
CA TYR A 240 6.96 -4.07 -23.54
C TYR A 240 7.05 -5.60 -23.51
N PHE A 241 7.99 -6.13 -24.29
CA PHE A 241 8.43 -7.51 -24.22
C PHE A 241 9.93 -7.58 -24.60
N PRO A 242 10.68 -8.55 -24.04
CA PRO A 242 12.10 -8.67 -24.31
C PRO A 242 12.40 -8.93 -25.80
N GLN A 243 13.42 -8.26 -26.32
CA GLN A 243 13.90 -8.46 -27.71
C GLN A 243 14.90 -9.62 -27.82
N THR A 244 15.53 -10.02 -26.72
CA THR A 244 16.57 -11.05 -26.64
C THR A 244 16.36 -11.94 -25.42
N ASP A 245 16.42 -13.25 -25.61
CA ASP A 245 16.56 -14.26 -24.55
C ASP A 245 17.99 -14.81 -24.57
N PRO A 246 18.64 -15.04 -23.41
CA PRO A 246 18.09 -14.99 -22.04
C PRO A 246 18.13 -13.61 -21.36
N MET A 247 17.12 -13.30 -20.52
CA MET A 247 17.12 -12.13 -19.62
C MET A 247 17.86 -12.45 -18.31
N THR A 248 19.09 -11.96 -18.18
CA THR A 248 19.91 -12.18 -16.98
C THR A 248 19.63 -11.20 -15.85
N GLU A 249 18.97 -10.08 -16.14
CA GLU A 249 18.62 -9.00 -15.20
C GLU A 249 17.34 -8.30 -15.66
N PHE A 250 16.52 -7.82 -14.72
CA PHE A 250 15.32 -7.06 -15.09
C PHE A 250 15.67 -5.64 -15.55
N PRO A 251 14.99 -5.08 -16.55
CA PRO A 251 15.08 -3.64 -16.86
C PRO A 251 14.69 -2.78 -15.66
N SER A 252 15.10 -1.52 -15.67
CA SER A 252 14.81 -0.57 -14.60
C SER A 252 13.43 0.09 -14.75
N PRO A 253 12.79 0.55 -13.65
CA PRO A 253 11.59 1.38 -13.75
C PRO A 253 11.76 2.58 -14.69
N GLU A 254 12.92 3.25 -14.66
CA GLU A 254 13.22 4.40 -15.51
C GLU A 254 13.19 4.05 -17.01
N SER A 255 13.86 2.95 -17.39
CA SER A 255 13.90 2.49 -18.79
C SER A 255 12.54 2.03 -19.33
N LEU A 256 11.61 1.72 -18.43
CA LEU A 256 10.27 1.21 -18.71
C LEU A 256 9.16 2.24 -18.49
N LYS A 257 9.50 3.54 -18.44
CA LYS A 257 8.48 4.58 -18.36
C LYS A 257 7.46 4.45 -19.48
N ASP A 258 6.19 4.59 -19.10
CA ASP A 258 5.01 4.46 -19.97
C ASP A 258 4.93 3.09 -20.67
N ARG A 259 5.44 2.03 -20.03
CA ARG A 259 5.35 0.64 -20.51
C ARG A 259 4.47 -0.25 -19.65
N ILE A 260 3.84 -1.21 -20.30
CA ILE A 260 3.01 -2.27 -19.73
C ILE A 260 3.70 -3.60 -19.98
N LEU A 261 3.87 -4.39 -18.92
CA LEU A 261 4.56 -5.69 -18.95
C LEU A 261 3.58 -6.81 -18.64
N ILE A 262 3.73 -7.96 -19.30
CA ILE A 262 2.98 -9.17 -18.96
C ILE A 262 3.84 -10.10 -18.09
N SER A 263 3.25 -10.59 -16.99
CA SER A 263 3.85 -11.60 -16.12
C SER A 263 2.92 -12.81 -15.98
N THR A 264 3.35 -13.96 -16.50
CA THR A 264 2.59 -15.22 -16.43
C THR A 264 3.53 -16.42 -16.55
N LYS A 265 2.96 -17.63 -16.39
CA LYS A 265 3.68 -18.87 -16.64
C LYS A 265 3.84 -19.06 -18.15
N PRO A 266 5.01 -19.52 -18.63
CA PRO A 266 5.14 -19.95 -20.02
C PRO A 266 4.11 -21.05 -20.35
N PRO A 267 3.56 -21.08 -21.57
CA PRO A 267 2.72 -22.20 -22.03
C PRO A 267 3.44 -23.53 -21.83
N LYS A 268 2.68 -24.59 -21.49
CA LYS A 268 3.23 -25.95 -21.41
C LYS A 268 3.68 -26.35 -22.82
N GLU A 269 4.97 -26.55 -23.03
CA GLU A 269 5.47 -27.19 -24.25
C GLU A 269 4.99 -28.64 -24.23
N TYR A 270 3.95 -28.96 -25.01
CA TYR A 270 3.60 -30.35 -25.31
C TYR A 270 4.73 -30.92 -26.17
N LEU A 271 5.65 -31.63 -25.53
CA LEU A 271 6.68 -32.40 -26.24
C LEU A 271 6.00 -33.54 -26.99
N ASP A 272 6.08 -33.52 -28.33
CA ASP A 272 5.85 -34.66 -29.22
C ASP A 272 6.93 -35.73 -29.02
N SER A 273 6.99 -36.33 -27.83
CA SER A 273 7.84 -37.48 -27.54
C SER A 273 7.01 -38.72 -27.29
N LYS A 274 6.17 -39.09 -28.25
CA LYS A 274 5.66 -40.47 -28.44
C LYS A 274 5.41 -40.77 -29.93
N GLN A 275 6.48 -40.77 -30.71
CA GLN A 275 6.62 -41.73 -31.80
C GLN A 275 7.94 -42.48 -31.56
N PHE A 276 7.89 -43.80 -31.67
CA PHE A 276 8.88 -44.80 -31.22
C PHE A 276 8.79 -45.24 -29.76
N LYS A 277 7.80 -46.10 -29.50
CA LYS A 277 8.10 -47.42 -28.93
C LYS A 277 7.07 -48.44 -29.42
N ASP A 278 7.51 -49.26 -30.35
CA ASP A 278 6.84 -50.45 -30.83
C ASP A 278 6.63 -51.49 -29.72
N THR A 279 5.47 -52.13 -29.81
CA THR A 279 5.07 -53.51 -29.41
C THR A 279 5.90 -54.29 -28.37
N SER A 280 5.23 -54.67 -27.27
CA SER A 280 5.02 -56.10 -26.90
C SER A 280 4.13 -56.26 -25.65
N ASP A 281 2.94 -56.81 -25.87
CA ASP A 281 2.16 -57.81 -25.12
C ASP A 281 2.19 -58.03 -23.59
N SER A 282 0.97 -58.35 -23.11
CA SER A 282 0.58 -59.23 -21.99
C SER A 282 0.83 -58.74 -20.56
N GLU A 283 -0.05 -58.90 -19.55
CA GLU A 283 -1.31 -59.63 -19.38
C GLU A 283 -2.00 -59.10 -18.11
N ARG A 284 -3.31 -59.32 -18.02
CA ARG A 284 -4.19 -58.97 -16.89
C ARG A 284 -3.99 -59.96 -15.75
N GLU A 285 -4.23 -59.53 -14.50
CA GLU A 285 -4.99 -60.33 -13.53
C GLU A 285 -5.57 -59.48 -12.38
N MET A 286 -6.83 -59.77 -12.06
CA MET A 286 -7.64 -59.25 -10.95
C MET A 286 -7.53 -60.17 -9.73
N SER A 287 -7.69 -59.63 -8.52
CA SER A 287 -8.29 -60.38 -7.41
C SER A 287 -8.93 -59.45 -6.35
N GLU A 288 -10.24 -59.63 -6.22
CA GLU A 288 -11.19 -59.43 -5.09
C GLU A 288 -10.67 -60.02 -3.75
N ASP A 289 -11.19 -59.82 -2.52
CA ASP A 289 -12.31 -59.10 -1.87
C ASP A 289 -12.11 -59.28 -0.33
N GLY A 290 -12.72 -58.41 0.48
CA GLY A 290 -13.40 -58.81 1.73
C GLY A 290 -12.69 -58.65 3.09
N GLY A 291 -13.25 -57.80 3.98
CA GLY A 291 -13.08 -58.01 5.44
C GLY A 291 -13.23 -56.83 6.41
N MET A 292 -14.47 -56.36 6.61
CA MET A 292 -15.11 -55.95 7.89
C MET A 292 -14.38 -55.10 8.97
N SER A 293 -15.00 -53.95 9.29
CA SER A 293 -14.88 -53.06 10.48
C SER A 293 -15.25 -53.77 11.82
N PRO A 294 -15.29 -53.13 13.03
CA PRO A 294 -15.08 -51.72 13.36
C PRO A 294 -14.31 -51.42 14.70
N ALA A 295 -13.94 -50.14 14.90
CA ALA A 295 -14.23 -49.32 16.09
C ALA A 295 -13.07 -48.47 16.64
N ARG A 296 -13.35 -47.15 16.67
CA ARG A 296 -12.96 -46.09 17.60
C ARG A 296 -11.68 -45.27 17.39
N SER A 297 -11.91 -43.98 17.66
CA SER A 297 -11.04 -42.82 17.87
C SER A 297 -10.24 -42.33 16.66
N VAL A 298 -10.74 -41.26 16.04
CA VAL A 298 -9.97 -40.40 15.14
C VAL A 298 -9.91 -39.00 15.76
N GLU A 299 -8.71 -38.64 16.20
CA GLU A 299 -8.30 -37.25 16.32
C GLU A 299 -8.24 -36.67 14.89
N ALA A 300 -8.88 -35.52 14.67
CA ALA A 300 -8.90 -34.86 13.37
C ALA A 300 -7.59 -34.09 13.18
N GLU A 301 -6.64 -34.70 12.46
CA GLU A 301 -5.53 -33.99 11.82
C GLU A 301 -5.99 -33.40 10.49
N ASP A 302 -6.01 -32.07 10.40
CA ASP A 302 -6.28 -31.30 9.19
C ASP A 302 -5.15 -31.50 8.16
N LYS A 303 -5.43 -32.30 7.12
CA LYS A 303 -4.66 -32.34 5.87
C LYS A 303 -5.60 -32.12 4.68
N CYS A 304 -5.93 -30.86 4.42
CA CYS A 304 -6.40 -30.46 3.09
C CYS A 304 -5.19 -30.32 2.16
N ASN A 305 -4.75 -31.43 1.59
CA ASN A 305 -3.93 -31.42 0.38
C ASN A 305 -4.84 -31.09 -0.80
N GLU A 306 -4.65 -29.93 -1.43
CA GLU A 306 -5.12 -29.73 -2.81
C GLU A 306 -4.29 -30.62 -3.73
N SER A 307 -4.81 -31.81 -4.02
CA SER A 307 -4.47 -32.56 -5.21
C SER A 307 -5.47 -32.19 -6.30
N ASP A 308 -5.09 -31.28 -7.20
CA ASP A 308 -5.71 -31.17 -8.52
C ASP A 308 -5.50 -32.51 -9.26
N LEU A 309 -6.50 -33.39 -9.16
CA LEU A 309 -6.63 -34.55 -10.04
C LEU A 309 -7.52 -34.10 -11.21
N ASP A 310 -6.86 -33.82 -12.33
CA ASP A 310 -7.50 -33.59 -13.62
C ASP A 310 -8.09 -34.93 -14.12
N GLU A 311 -9.40 -35.14 -13.97
CA GLU A 311 -10.14 -36.15 -14.74
C GLU A 311 -10.66 -35.52 -16.04
N GLU A 312 -9.94 -35.73 -17.14
CA GLU A 312 -10.42 -35.42 -18.48
C GLU A 312 -11.40 -36.50 -18.98
N GLY A 313 -12.64 -36.08 -19.23
CA GLY A 313 -13.55 -36.76 -20.14
C GLY A 313 -13.82 -35.86 -21.35
N SER A 314 -13.15 -36.10 -22.48
CA SER A 314 -13.50 -35.49 -23.77
C SER A 314 -13.05 -36.38 -24.93
N ASN A 315 -14.02 -36.89 -25.70
CA ASN A 315 -13.79 -37.63 -26.94
C ASN A 315 -13.17 -36.72 -28.03
N PRO A 316 -12.21 -37.21 -28.84
CA PRO A 316 -11.53 -36.42 -29.84
C PRO A 316 -12.38 -36.27 -31.10
N ARG A 317 -12.58 -35.03 -31.57
CA ARG A 317 -12.88 -34.76 -32.98
C ARG A 317 -11.82 -33.81 -33.53
N ASP A 318 -11.14 -34.30 -34.54
CA ASP A 318 -9.99 -33.71 -35.21
C ASP A 318 -10.22 -32.27 -35.68
N LYS A 319 -9.45 -31.34 -35.08
CA LYS A 319 -8.85 -30.21 -35.78
C LYS A 319 -7.42 -30.08 -35.30
N LYS A 320 -6.46 -30.25 -36.22
CA LYS A 320 -5.04 -29.99 -35.93
C LYS A 320 -4.89 -28.52 -35.49
N PRO A 321 -4.33 -28.24 -34.31
CA PRO A 321 -4.01 -26.87 -33.93
C PRO A 321 -2.85 -26.37 -34.80
N ASP A 322 -2.98 -25.16 -35.31
CA ASP A 322 -1.94 -24.48 -36.06
C ASP A 322 -0.75 -24.17 -35.12
N GLN A 323 0.42 -24.78 -35.38
CA GLN A 323 1.60 -24.70 -34.52
C GLN A 323 2.23 -23.29 -34.44
N GLN A 324 1.68 -22.29 -35.14
CA GLN A 324 2.20 -20.92 -35.20
C GLN A 324 1.59 -19.92 -34.20
N SER A 325 0.52 -20.26 -33.48
CA SER A 325 -0.25 -19.30 -32.67
C SER A 325 0.19 -19.18 -31.19
N ALA A 326 0.56 -20.29 -30.54
CA ALA A 326 1.14 -20.31 -29.18
C ALA A 326 2.50 -19.57 -28.98
N PRO A 327 3.38 -19.43 -29.99
CA PRO A 327 4.64 -18.68 -29.89
C PRO A 327 4.47 -17.19 -29.57
N GLN A 328 3.39 -16.56 -30.04
CA GLN A 328 3.18 -15.11 -29.85
C GLN A 328 2.88 -14.79 -28.38
N TYR A 329 2.01 -15.56 -27.73
CA TYR A 329 1.69 -15.38 -26.32
C TYR A 329 2.93 -15.54 -25.44
N LYS A 330 3.76 -16.57 -25.69
CA LYS A 330 5.03 -16.79 -24.98
C LYS A 330 6.00 -15.61 -25.14
N ARG A 331 6.07 -15.02 -26.34
CA ARG A 331 6.95 -13.86 -26.64
C ARG A 331 6.56 -12.60 -25.86
N LEU A 332 5.28 -12.41 -25.55
CA LEU A 332 4.82 -11.23 -24.80
C LEU A 332 5.15 -11.30 -23.30
N ILE A 333 5.54 -12.47 -22.78
CA ILE A 333 5.83 -12.65 -21.36
C ILE A 333 7.17 -11.97 -21.05
N THR A 334 7.12 -10.87 -20.29
CA THR A 334 8.32 -10.17 -19.84
C THR A 334 8.86 -10.76 -18.54
N ILE A 335 7.98 -11.13 -17.61
CA ILE A 335 8.36 -11.66 -16.31
C ILE A 335 7.81 -13.09 -16.18
N HIS A 336 8.68 -14.07 -16.42
CA HIS A 336 8.32 -15.48 -16.33
C HIS A 336 8.02 -15.90 -14.89
N ALA A 337 6.81 -16.39 -14.66
CA ALA A 337 6.40 -16.94 -13.38
C ALA A 337 6.78 -18.43 -13.26
N GLY A 338 7.43 -18.80 -12.17
CA GLY A 338 7.61 -20.19 -11.76
C GLY A 338 6.53 -20.63 -10.78
N LYS A 339 6.01 -21.87 -10.92
CA LYS A 339 5.23 -22.53 -9.87
C LYS A 339 6.17 -23.48 -9.13
N PRO A 340 6.35 -23.34 -7.81
CA PRO A 340 7.10 -24.34 -7.06
C PRO A 340 6.30 -25.64 -7.07
N LYS A 341 6.80 -26.68 -7.74
CA LYS A 341 6.42 -28.06 -7.45
C LYS A 341 7.48 -28.62 -6.50
N GLY A 342 7.09 -29.13 -5.34
CA GLY A 342 8.02 -29.62 -4.32
C GLY A 342 8.44 -28.55 -3.30
N ASN A 343 9.60 -28.74 -2.67
CA ASN A 343 10.03 -27.91 -1.54
C ASN A 343 10.39 -26.48 -1.99
N VAL A 344 9.80 -25.46 -1.36
CA VAL A 344 10.05 -24.04 -1.65
C VAL A 344 11.54 -23.69 -1.62
N ARG A 345 12.32 -24.31 -0.72
CA ARG A 345 13.77 -24.08 -0.63
C ARG A 345 14.52 -24.41 -1.92
N ASP A 346 14.08 -25.43 -2.66
CA ASP A 346 14.71 -25.80 -3.94
C ASP A 346 14.48 -24.74 -5.02
N HIS A 347 13.36 -24.02 -4.95
CA HIS A 347 13.01 -22.96 -5.88
C HIS A 347 13.71 -21.63 -5.59
N LEU A 348 14.28 -21.48 -4.39
CA LEU A 348 15.11 -20.33 -3.97
C LEU A 348 16.59 -20.46 -4.38
N LYS A 349 16.96 -21.54 -5.08
CA LYS A 349 18.30 -21.68 -5.68
C LYS A 349 18.42 -20.69 -6.85
N ILE A 350 19.53 -19.95 -6.86
CA ILE A 350 19.85 -18.98 -7.91
C ILE A 350 20.62 -19.70 -9.00
N ALA A 351 20.03 -19.83 -10.18
CA ALA A 351 20.66 -20.29 -11.40
C ALA A 351 19.89 -19.77 -12.61
N GLY A 352 20.61 -19.42 -13.67
CA GLY A 352 20.02 -18.96 -14.93
C GLY A 352 19.36 -17.58 -14.86
N ASP A 353 18.28 -17.47 -15.63
CA ASP A 353 17.59 -16.23 -15.96
C ASP A 353 16.78 -15.68 -14.80
N VAL A 354 16.48 -14.38 -14.85
CA VAL A 354 15.58 -13.78 -13.87
C VAL A 354 14.18 -14.35 -14.00
N LYS A 355 13.51 -14.53 -12.86
CA LYS A 355 12.18 -15.15 -12.78
C LYS A 355 11.42 -14.61 -11.59
N ARG A 356 10.11 -14.80 -11.60
CA ARG A 356 9.22 -14.54 -10.48
C ARG A 356 8.80 -15.84 -9.81
N LEU A 357 8.94 -15.93 -8.49
CA LEU A 357 8.38 -17.00 -7.68
C LEU A 357 7.13 -16.50 -6.95
N SER A 358 6.01 -17.22 -7.05
CA SER A 358 4.79 -16.90 -6.29
C SER A 358 4.66 -17.82 -5.08
N LEU A 359 4.39 -17.24 -3.90
CA LEU A 359 4.19 -17.94 -2.63
C LEU A 359 2.92 -17.42 -1.94
N SER A 360 2.14 -18.30 -1.34
CA SER A 360 1.10 -17.88 -0.39
C SER A 360 1.71 -17.25 0.86
N GLU A 361 0.94 -16.44 1.59
CA GLU A 361 1.38 -15.85 2.86
C GLU A 361 1.92 -16.91 3.85
N GLN A 362 1.31 -18.11 3.88
CA GLN A 362 1.69 -19.19 4.79
C GLN A 362 2.99 -19.89 4.36
N GLU A 363 3.24 -19.99 3.05
CA GLU A 363 4.51 -20.50 2.54
C GLU A 363 5.65 -19.54 2.84
N LEU A 364 5.42 -18.22 2.67
CA LEU A 364 6.39 -17.21 3.05
C LEU A 364 6.68 -17.23 4.55
N GLU A 365 5.66 -17.32 5.41
CA GLU A 365 5.84 -17.39 6.86
C GLU A 365 6.68 -18.61 7.28
N ARG A 366 6.39 -19.79 6.72
CA ARG A 366 7.20 -21.00 6.97
C ARG A 366 8.62 -20.87 6.44
N ALA A 367 8.78 -20.33 5.23
CA ALA A 367 10.07 -20.13 4.58
C ALA A 367 10.95 -19.14 5.34
N SER A 368 10.39 -18.00 5.77
CA SER A 368 11.10 -16.98 6.55
C SER A 368 11.48 -17.48 7.95
N ALA A 369 10.66 -18.36 8.54
CA ALA A 369 11.00 -19.05 9.78
C ALA A 369 12.23 -19.96 9.61
N ALA A 370 12.28 -20.75 8.53
CA ALA A 370 13.25 -21.84 8.36
C ALA A 370 14.53 -21.46 7.59
N TYR A 371 14.46 -20.60 6.58
CA TYR A 371 15.57 -20.29 5.66
C TYR A 371 15.51 -18.85 5.12
N GLY A 372 15.34 -17.87 6.01
CA GLY A 372 15.25 -16.44 5.66
C GLY A 372 16.39 -15.89 4.80
N ALA A 373 17.63 -16.31 5.06
CA ALA A 373 18.79 -15.89 4.25
C ALA A 373 18.71 -16.35 2.79
N ASP A 374 18.11 -17.53 2.52
CA ASP A 374 17.89 -18.02 1.15
C ASP A 374 16.88 -17.12 0.42
N ILE A 375 15.88 -16.57 1.13
CA ILE A 375 14.89 -15.63 0.58
C ILE A 375 15.55 -14.29 0.24
N VAL A 376 16.28 -13.70 1.19
CA VAL A 376 16.98 -12.42 0.96
C VAL A 376 17.94 -12.54 -0.21
N ARG A 377 18.73 -13.62 -0.26
CA ARG A 377 19.61 -13.90 -1.39
C ARG A 377 18.83 -13.97 -2.72
N PHE A 378 17.72 -14.70 -2.75
CA PHE A 378 16.90 -14.85 -3.95
C PHE A 378 16.35 -13.49 -4.43
N THR A 379 15.86 -12.66 -3.52
CA THR A 379 15.22 -11.36 -3.86
C THR A 379 16.20 -10.28 -4.31
N GLN A 380 17.52 -10.49 -4.18
CA GLN A 380 18.52 -9.58 -4.78
C GLN A 380 18.40 -9.57 -6.31
N LYS A 381 18.21 -10.75 -6.93
CA LYS A 381 18.18 -10.90 -8.39
C LYS A 381 16.78 -11.21 -8.95
N HIS A 382 15.99 -11.98 -8.22
CA HIS A 382 14.68 -12.49 -8.67
C HIS A 382 13.54 -11.78 -7.94
N ILE A 383 12.32 -11.92 -8.46
CA ILE A 383 11.12 -11.34 -7.84
C ILE A 383 10.38 -12.41 -7.04
N ILE A 384 9.95 -12.08 -5.82
CA ILE A 384 8.95 -12.86 -5.09
C ILE A 384 7.62 -12.11 -5.10
N ARG A 385 6.57 -12.83 -5.52
CA ARG A 385 5.18 -12.45 -5.34
C ARG A 385 4.60 -13.21 -4.15
N VAL A 386 3.96 -12.48 -3.25
CA VAL A 386 3.27 -13.02 -2.07
C VAL A 386 1.79 -12.73 -2.23
N TYR A 387 0.93 -13.72 -2.02
CA TYR A 387 -0.52 -13.53 -2.16
C TYR A 387 -1.31 -14.07 -0.95
N PRO A 388 -2.51 -13.53 -0.68
CA PRO A 388 -3.36 -13.98 0.43
C PRO A 388 -3.75 -15.46 0.28
N LYS A 389 -3.90 -16.18 1.39
CA LYS A 389 -4.40 -17.57 1.37
C LYS A 389 -5.87 -17.63 0.96
N GLY A 390 -6.28 -18.73 0.32
CA GLY A 390 -7.65 -18.94 -0.16
C GLY A 390 -8.73 -18.89 0.91
N THR A 391 -8.41 -19.18 2.18
CA THR A 391 -9.39 -19.10 3.28
C THR A 391 -9.79 -17.66 3.63
N ARG A 392 -9.17 -16.63 3.05
CA ARG A 392 -9.53 -15.21 3.23
C ARG A 392 -10.70 -14.81 2.33
N VAL A 393 -11.80 -15.54 2.42
CA VAL A 393 -12.98 -15.38 1.55
C VAL A 393 -13.63 -14.00 1.65
N THR A 394 -13.46 -13.31 2.78
CA THR A 394 -13.93 -11.92 3.00
C THR A 394 -12.96 -10.86 2.46
N SER A 395 -11.95 -11.24 1.69
CA SER A 395 -10.93 -10.32 1.14
C SER A 395 -10.13 -9.57 2.21
N SER A 396 -9.96 -10.18 3.40
CA SER A 396 -9.03 -9.69 4.42
C SER A 396 -7.57 -9.78 3.93
N ASN A 397 -6.66 -9.04 4.59
CA ASN A 397 -5.24 -8.99 4.21
C ASN A 397 -4.30 -9.50 5.32
N TYR A 398 -3.13 -9.99 4.91
CA TYR A 398 -2.07 -10.49 5.79
C TYR A 398 -1.11 -9.38 6.21
N ARG A 399 -0.07 -9.69 6.99
CA ARG A 399 0.90 -8.69 7.46
C ARG A 399 1.97 -8.43 6.37
N PRO A 400 2.03 -7.23 5.76
CA PRO A 400 2.89 -7.03 4.58
C PRO A 400 4.39 -7.00 4.91
N HIS A 401 4.77 -6.53 6.10
CA HIS A 401 6.17 -6.42 6.51
C HIS A 401 6.91 -7.77 6.54
N ILE A 402 6.21 -8.90 6.70
CA ILE A 402 6.85 -10.22 6.57
C ILE A 402 7.45 -10.39 5.18
N GLY A 403 6.81 -9.90 4.12
CA GLY A 403 7.38 -9.87 2.78
C GLY A 403 8.55 -8.89 2.66
N TRP A 404 8.33 -7.64 3.06
CA TRP A 404 9.31 -6.57 2.87
C TRP A 404 10.61 -6.79 3.64
N MET A 405 10.54 -7.33 4.86
CA MET A 405 11.73 -7.65 5.67
C MET A 405 12.69 -8.64 4.98
N TYR A 406 12.18 -9.51 4.11
CA TYR A 406 13.00 -10.46 3.35
C TYR A 406 13.16 -10.06 1.88
N GLY A 407 12.79 -8.82 1.53
CA GLY A 407 12.98 -8.24 0.20
C GLY A 407 11.96 -8.65 -0.86
N ALA A 408 10.82 -9.25 -0.47
CA ALA A 408 9.79 -9.60 -1.44
C ALA A 408 9.16 -8.35 -2.06
N GLN A 409 9.17 -8.27 -3.38
CA GLN A 409 8.85 -7.07 -4.15
C GLN A 409 7.35 -6.92 -4.39
N MET A 410 6.67 -8.02 -4.74
CA MET A 410 5.25 -8.03 -5.10
C MET A 410 4.41 -8.61 -3.95
N VAL A 411 4.21 -7.80 -2.90
CA VAL A 411 3.36 -8.17 -1.76
C VAL A 411 1.91 -7.82 -2.12
N ALA A 412 1.18 -8.80 -2.69
CA ALA A 412 -0.14 -8.60 -3.29
C ALA A 412 -1.26 -8.53 -2.27
N PHE A 413 -2.13 -7.52 -2.38
CA PHE A 413 -3.18 -7.21 -1.42
C PHE A 413 -4.56 -7.09 -2.07
N ASN A 414 -5.60 -7.54 -1.36
CA ASN A 414 -6.99 -7.26 -1.72
C ASN A 414 -7.27 -5.77 -1.47
N MET A 415 -7.25 -4.96 -2.52
CA MET A 415 -7.40 -3.49 -2.45
C MET A 415 -8.81 -3.04 -2.09
N GLN A 416 -9.80 -3.90 -2.33
CA GLN A 416 -11.20 -3.77 -1.90
C GLN A 416 -11.44 -4.17 -0.43
N GLY A 417 -10.41 -4.72 0.23
CA GLY A 417 -10.47 -5.10 1.65
C GLY A 417 -10.39 -3.89 2.59
N HIS A 418 -10.19 -4.17 3.88
CA HIS A 418 -10.13 -3.13 4.92
C HIS A 418 -9.16 -3.51 6.05
N GLY A 419 -8.85 -2.51 6.90
CA GLY A 419 -8.15 -2.70 8.17
C GLY A 419 -6.64 -2.45 8.12
N LYS A 420 -6.01 -2.62 9.28
CA LYS A 420 -4.63 -2.20 9.58
C LYS A 420 -3.58 -2.64 8.55
N SER A 421 -3.69 -3.88 8.07
CA SER A 421 -2.77 -4.39 7.06
C SER A 421 -2.82 -3.59 5.76
N LEU A 422 -4.02 -3.21 5.31
CA LEU A 422 -4.18 -2.38 4.12
C LEU A 422 -3.63 -0.97 4.35
N TRP A 423 -3.81 -0.40 5.55
CA TRP A 423 -3.24 0.89 5.90
C TRP A 423 -1.70 0.89 5.86
N TYR A 424 -1.06 -0.20 6.31
CA TYR A 424 0.40 -0.34 6.21
C TYR A 424 0.87 -0.36 4.76
N MET A 425 0.17 -1.11 3.92
CA MET A 425 0.43 -1.17 2.49
C MET A 425 0.28 0.24 1.88
N GLN A 426 -0.84 0.94 2.13
CA GLN A 426 -1.09 2.28 1.60
C GLN A 426 -0.02 3.27 2.09
N GLY A 427 0.36 3.18 3.37
CA GLY A 427 1.41 4.00 3.97
C GLY A 427 2.78 3.78 3.32
N MET A 428 3.22 2.53 3.17
CA MET A 428 4.50 2.19 2.52
C MET A 428 4.63 2.82 1.14
N PHE A 429 3.58 2.74 0.32
CA PHE A 429 3.60 3.26 -1.04
C PHE A 429 3.21 4.73 -1.18
N ARG A 430 3.08 5.47 -0.07
CA ARG A 430 3.21 6.94 -0.09
C ARG A 430 4.66 7.39 -0.19
N ALA A 431 5.62 6.51 0.08
CA ALA A 431 7.04 6.81 -0.09
C ALA A 431 7.38 7.10 -1.56
N ASN A 432 8.52 7.75 -1.76
CA ASN A 432 9.10 8.04 -3.07
C ASN A 432 8.11 8.77 -4.00
N GLY A 433 7.44 9.81 -3.47
CA GLY A 433 6.44 10.61 -4.19
C GLY A 433 5.15 9.86 -4.54
N GLY A 434 4.90 8.71 -3.91
CA GLY A 434 3.70 7.91 -4.16
C GLY A 434 3.66 7.28 -5.55
N CYS A 435 4.82 7.03 -6.15
CA CYS A 435 4.91 6.59 -7.55
C CYS A 435 4.67 5.08 -7.76
N GLY A 436 4.48 4.33 -6.66
CA GLY A 436 4.20 2.90 -6.65
C GLY A 436 5.43 1.98 -6.70
N TYR A 437 6.64 2.56 -6.74
CA TYR A 437 7.92 1.87 -6.66
C TYR A 437 8.78 2.46 -5.54
N VAL A 438 9.21 1.62 -4.60
CA VAL A 438 10.07 2.02 -3.47
C VAL A 438 11.33 1.18 -3.49
N LYS A 439 12.48 1.81 -3.80
CA LYS A 439 13.78 1.14 -3.79
C LYS A 439 14.02 0.46 -2.43
N LYS A 440 14.47 -0.79 -2.46
CA LYS A 440 14.82 -1.55 -1.26
C LYS A 440 16.06 -0.92 -0.59
N PRO A 441 16.24 -1.11 0.72
CA PRO A 441 17.49 -0.77 1.39
C PRO A 441 18.66 -1.61 0.86
N ASP A 442 19.87 -1.05 0.88
CA ASP A 442 21.07 -1.69 0.33
C ASP A 442 21.35 -3.07 0.95
N PHE A 443 21.07 -3.26 2.24
CA PHE A 443 21.23 -4.54 2.92
C PHE A 443 20.28 -5.66 2.43
N LEU A 444 19.25 -5.33 1.64
CA LEU A 444 18.38 -6.29 0.93
C LEU A 444 18.73 -6.48 -0.55
N MET A 445 19.74 -5.76 -1.04
CA MET A 445 20.20 -5.79 -2.43
C MET A 445 21.63 -6.34 -2.53
N GLU A 446 22.44 -6.12 -1.50
CA GLU A 446 23.85 -6.47 -1.47
C GLU A 446 24.18 -7.36 -0.27
N LYS A 447 25.39 -7.95 -0.27
CA LYS A 447 25.89 -8.70 0.88
C LYS A 447 26.55 -7.74 1.88
N GLY A 448 26.42 -8.04 3.17
CA GLY A 448 27.09 -7.27 4.21
C GLY A 448 28.61 -7.46 4.23
N PRO A 449 29.34 -6.72 5.09
CA PRO A 449 30.80 -6.70 5.17
C PRO A 449 31.46 -8.08 5.35
N ASN A 450 30.76 -9.04 5.97
CA ASN A 450 31.24 -10.41 6.22
C ASN A 450 30.66 -11.44 5.24
N ASN A 451 30.16 -11.01 4.08
CA ASN A 451 29.46 -11.87 3.11
C ASN A 451 28.18 -12.52 3.73
N GLU A 452 27.66 -11.91 4.80
CA GLU A 452 26.41 -12.28 5.48
C GLU A 452 25.20 -11.62 4.79
N TYR A 453 24.06 -12.30 4.82
CA TYR A 453 22.78 -11.74 4.41
C TYR A 453 22.07 -11.10 5.61
N PHE A 454 21.27 -10.07 5.35
CA PHE A 454 20.43 -9.46 6.38
C PHE A 454 19.49 -10.50 7.02
N ASP A 455 19.43 -10.51 8.35
CA ASP A 455 18.50 -11.32 9.13
C ASP A 455 17.57 -10.40 9.93
N PRO A 456 16.28 -10.29 9.56
CA PRO A 456 15.31 -9.44 10.26
C PRO A 456 15.07 -9.83 11.73
N LYS A 457 15.50 -11.04 12.16
CA LYS A 457 15.37 -11.50 13.54
C LYS A 457 16.54 -11.09 14.41
N ARG A 458 17.66 -10.68 13.82
CA ARG A 458 18.85 -10.24 14.57
C ARG A 458 18.61 -8.85 15.11
N THR A 459 18.85 -8.66 16.40
CA THR A 459 18.86 -7.31 16.99
C THR A 459 20.10 -6.56 16.49
N LEU A 460 19.86 -5.45 15.81
CA LEU A 460 20.89 -4.52 15.34
C LEU A 460 21.00 -3.32 16.29
N PRO A 461 22.16 -2.63 16.33
CA PRO A 461 22.27 -1.40 17.10
C PRO A 461 21.30 -0.34 16.59
N VAL A 462 20.91 0.57 17.48
CA VAL A 462 20.08 1.73 17.12
C VAL A 462 20.82 2.58 16.10
N LYS A 463 20.17 2.84 14.96
CA LYS A 463 20.68 3.68 13.87
C LYS A 463 20.26 5.14 14.04
N THR A 464 19.04 5.37 14.51
CA THR A 464 18.50 6.72 14.78
C THR A 464 17.41 6.63 15.84
N THR A 465 17.13 7.75 16.52
CA THR A 465 15.96 7.88 17.39
C THR A 465 14.99 8.88 16.79
N LEU A 466 13.75 8.44 16.58
CA LEU A 466 12.64 9.30 16.15
C LEU A 466 11.92 9.84 17.39
N LYS A 467 11.91 11.16 17.56
CA LYS A 467 11.04 11.85 18.52
C LYS A 467 9.78 12.32 17.82
N VAL A 468 8.64 12.04 18.43
CA VAL A 468 7.31 12.39 17.93
C VAL A 468 6.58 13.16 19.01
N LYS A 469 6.33 14.45 18.78
CA LYS A 469 5.46 15.27 19.63
C LYS A 469 4.08 15.43 18.99
N VAL A 470 3.03 15.05 19.70
CA VAL A 470 1.63 15.18 19.31
C VAL A 470 1.07 16.41 20.01
N TYR A 471 0.89 17.52 19.29
CA TYR A 471 0.40 18.77 19.90
C TYR A 471 -1.12 18.73 20.06
N LEU A 472 -1.83 18.70 18.93
CA LEU A 472 -3.27 18.86 18.90
C LEU A 472 -3.88 18.24 17.64
N GLY A 473 -5.20 18.10 17.62
CA GLY A 473 -5.96 17.69 16.45
C GLY A 473 -7.13 18.62 16.17
N ASN A 474 -7.54 18.72 14.91
CA ASN A 474 -8.61 19.59 14.45
C ASN A 474 -9.38 18.92 13.30
N GLY A 475 -10.59 19.42 13.01
CA GLY A 475 -11.39 19.09 11.82
C GLY A 475 -12.54 18.13 12.05
N TRP A 476 -12.61 17.44 13.21
CA TRP A 476 -13.69 16.47 13.47
C TRP A 476 -15.07 17.13 13.51
N SER A 477 -15.20 18.31 14.11
CA SER A 477 -16.47 19.05 14.18
C SER A 477 -16.99 19.51 12.82
N SER A 478 -16.12 19.57 11.80
CA SER A 478 -16.47 19.94 10.43
C SER A 478 -16.89 18.73 9.60
N ASP A 479 -16.26 17.58 9.83
CA ASP A 479 -16.47 16.37 9.04
C ASP A 479 -17.59 15.48 9.61
N PHE A 480 -17.84 15.54 10.92
CA PHE A 480 -18.78 14.68 11.63
C PHE A 480 -19.91 15.48 12.30
N SER A 481 -21.08 14.84 12.43
CA SER A 481 -22.18 15.43 13.18
C SER A 481 -21.82 15.50 14.67
N LYS A 482 -22.43 16.46 15.39
CA LYS A 482 -22.18 16.66 16.83
C LYS A 482 -22.46 15.41 17.67
N THR A 483 -23.29 14.51 17.19
CA THR A 483 -23.70 13.28 17.89
C THR A 483 -23.07 12.03 17.29
N HIS A 484 -22.01 12.18 16.49
CA HIS A 484 -21.42 11.05 15.75
C HIS A 484 -20.71 10.06 16.67
N PHE A 485 -19.88 10.58 17.58
CA PHE A 485 -19.09 9.78 18.52
C PHE A 485 -19.88 9.54 19.82
N ASP A 486 -20.30 10.62 20.48
CA ASP A 486 -21.18 10.55 21.64
C ASP A 486 -22.51 11.29 21.33
N THR A 487 -23.63 10.67 21.67
CA THR A 487 -24.97 11.24 21.48
C THR A 487 -25.20 12.48 22.36
N PHE A 488 -24.48 12.58 23.47
CA PHE A 488 -24.84 13.39 24.62
C PHE A 488 -23.71 14.30 25.12
N SER A 489 -22.52 14.13 24.58
CA SER A 489 -21.32 14.89 24.90
C SER A 489 -20.47 15.08 23.64
N PRO A 490 -19.49 16.00 23.66
CA PRO A 490 -18.37 15.97 22.73
C PRO A 490 -17.53 14.69 22.89
N PRO A 491 -16.63 14.38 21.94
CA PRO A 491 -15.84 13.15 21.97
C PRO A 491 -14.69 13.17 22.99
N ASP A 492 -14.30 11.97 23.42
CA ASP A 492 -13.18 11.70 24.33
C ASP A 492 -11.93 11.19 23.57
N PHE A 493 -11.15 12.07 22.94
CA PHE A 493 -10.10 11.65 22.03
C PHE A 493 -8.74 11.31 22.69
N TYR A 494 -8.10 10.26 22.16
CA TYR A 494 -6.69 9.95 22.40
C TYR A 494 -6.00 9.42 21.14
N THR A 495 -4.67 9.57 21.08
CA THR A 495 -3.86 9.19 19.92
C THR A 495 -2.94 8.02 20.26
N LYS A 496 -2.94 6.97 19.43
CA LYS A 496 -1.94 5.88 19.43
C LYS A 496 -0.85 6.19 18.41
N VAL A 497 0.41 6.18 18.84
CA VAL A 497 1.59 6.32 17.99
C VAL A 497 2.34 5.00 17.98
N CYS A 498 2.44 4.36 16.81
CA CYS A 498 2.91 2.98 16.68
C CYS A 498 4.02 2.86 15.61
N ILE A 499 5.11 2.18 15.94
CA ILE A 499 6.13 1.77 14.97
C ILE A 499 5.79 0.36 14.46
N VAL A 500 5.82 0.21 13.14
CA VAL A 500 5.52 -1.05 12.45
C VAL A 500 6.65 -1.35 11.48
N GLY A 501 7.42 -2.40 11.76
CA GLY A 501 8.45 -2.90 10.86
C GLY A 501 9.13 -4.12 11.47
N VAL A 502 10.44 -4.05 11.68
CA VAL A 502 11.18 -5.17 12.28
C VAL A 502 10.74 -5.42 13.73
N PRO A 503 10.81 -6.67 14.23
CA PRO A 503 10.39 -6.98 15.60
C PRO A 503 11.08 -6.15 16.68
N ALA A 504 12.35 -5.77 16.47
CA ALA A 504 13.14 -4.98 17.41
C ALA A 504 12.64 -3.54 17.58
N ASP A 505 12.09 -2.93 16.53
CA ASP A 505 11.69 -1.51 16.52
C ASP A 505 10.20 -1.32 16.86
N LYS A 506 9.43 -2.42 16.88
CA LYS A 506 7.99 -2.40 17.15
C LYS A 506 7.68 -1.81 18.53
N ALA A 507 7.03 -0.65 18.53
CA ALA A 507 6.60 0.05 19.73
C ALA A 507 5.19 0.62 19.60
N ILE A 508 4.48 0.77 20.73
CA ILE A 508 3.17 1.42 20.81
C ILE A 508 3.20 2.37 22.00
N LYS A 509 2.91 3.65 21.74
CA LYS A 509 2.72 4.70 22.74
C LYS A 509 1.32 5.29 22.59
N LYS A 510 0.79 5.88 23.66
CA LYS A 510 -0.53 6.50 23.68
C LYS A 510 -0.46 7.80 24.45
N THR A 511 -1.19 8.81 23.97
CA THR A 511 -1.45 10.04 24.72
C THR A 511 -2.46 9.77 25.83
N LYS A 512 -2.61 10.74 26.74
CA LYS A 512 -3.77 10.84 27.63
C LYS A 512 -5.06 11.03 26.81
N VAL A 513 -6.18 10.72 27.43
CA VAL A 513 -7.52 11.02 26.90
C VAL A 513 -7.83 12.49 27.20
N ILE A 514 -8.28 13.22 26.19
CA ILE A 514 -8.88 14.55 26.34
C ILE A 514 -10.38 14.35 26.30
N TYR A 515 -11.04 14.66 27.42
CA TYR A 515 -12.47 14.41 27.61
C TYR A 515 -13.30 15.59 27.11
N ASP A 516 -14.46 15.29 26.53
CA ASP A 516 -15.49 16.27 26.13
C ASP A 516 -14.95 17.42 25.25
N ASP A 517 -14.06 17.15 24.29
CA ASP A 517 -13.49 18.19 23.42
C ASP A 517 -13.32 17.77 21.95
N TRP A 518 -13.86 18.58 21.05
CA TRP A 518 -13.70 18.43 19.59
C TRP A 518 -12.32 18.88 19.09
N PHE A 519 -11.56 19.59 19.92
CA PHE A 519 -10.31 20.27 19.59
C PHE A 519 -9.14 19.82 20.48
N PRO A 520 -8.89 18.50 20.61
CA PRO A 520 -8.00 17.96 21.63
C PRO A 520 -6.57 18.53 21.53
N VAL A 521 -6.03 18.95 22.68
CA VAL A 521 -4.62 19.36 22.85
C VAL A 521 -3.95 18.38 23.80
N TRP A 522 -3.11 17.50 23.26
CA TRP A 522 -2.38 16.50 24.03
C TRP A 522 -1.07 17.05 24.59
N ASP A 523 -0.28 17.70 23.73
CA ASP A 523 1.07 18.22 24.00
C ASP A 523 2.02 17.18 24.63
N GLU A 524 2.08 15.99 24.03
CA GLU A 524 2.86 14.85 24.53
C GLU A 524 3.94 14.41 23.53
N GLU A 525 5.14 14.11 24.03
CA GLU A 525 6.29 13.68 23.24
C GLU A 525 6.69 12.23 23.55
N PHE A 526 7.06 11.49 22.51
CA PHE A 526 7.49 10.10 22.58
C PHE A 526 8.79 9.90 21.81
N GLU A 527 9.65 9.02 22.32
CA GLU A 527 10.89 8.63 21.65
C GLU A 527 10.85 7.17 21.20
N PHE A 528 11.38 6.91 20.01
CA PHE A 528 11.44 5.60 19.37
C PHE A 528 12.86 5.34 18.86
N PRO A 529 13.67 4.53 19.55
CA PRO A 529 14.95 4.08 19.02
C PRO A 529 14.72 3.05 17.90
N LEU A 530 15.28 3.31 16.71
CA LEU A 530 15.07 2.50 15.50
C LEU A 530 16.39 1.90 15.03
N SER A 531 16.42 0.58 14.87
CA SER A 531 17.55 -0.19 14.37
C SER A 531 17.53 -0.37 12.85
N VAL A 532 16.33 -0.45 12.25
CA VAL A 532 16.11 -0.61 10.80
C VAL A 532 15.03 0.36 10.30
N PRO A 533 15.24 1.68 10.45
CA PRO A 533 14.25 2.70 10.08
C PRO A 533 13.82 2.63 8.60
N GLU A 534 14.65 2.05 7.72
CA GLU A 534 14.37 1.90 6.29
C GLU A 534 13.21 0.96 5.97
N LEU A 535 12.80 0.10 6.92
CA LEU A 535 11.68 -0.81 6.78
C LEU A 535 10.51 -0.48 7.72
N ASP A 536 10.64 0.61 8.49
CA ASP A 536 9.65 0.99 9.50
C ASP A 536 8.62 1.98 8.96
N LEU A 537 7.39 1.82 9.44
CA LEU A 537 6.28 2.73 9.24
C LEU A 537 5.83 3.30 10.59
N LEU A 538 5.57 4.59 10.61
CA LEU A 538 4.88 5.28 11.70
C LEU A 538 3.37 5.24 11.44
N ARG A 539 2.62 4.47 12.23
CA ARG A 539 1.15 4.51 12.23
C ARG A 539 0.65 5.38 13.38
N ILE A 540 -0.19 6.34 13.03
CA ILE A 540 -0.94 7.18 13.97
C ILE A 540 -2.42 6.79 13.87
N GLU A 541 -3.08 6.59 15.00
CA GLU A 541 -4.49 6.19 15.07
C GLU A 541 -5.16 6.96 16.21
N VAL A 542 -6.13 7.82 15.89
CA VAL A 542 -6.96 8.52 16.86
C VAL A 542 -8.19 7.69 17.13
N ARG A 543 -8.55 7.59 18.40
CA ARG A 543 -9.76 6.94 18.86
C ARG A 543 -10.51 7.80 19.84
N GLU A 544 -11.82 7.62 19.84
CA GLU A 544 -12.68 8.09 20.92
C GLU A 544 -12.74 6.98 21.98
N TYR A 545 -12.60 7.37 23.24
CA TYR A 545 -12.57 6.46 24.38
C TYR A 545 -13.99 6.23 24.89
N ASP A 546 -14.46 4.98 24.80
CA ASP A 546 -15.70 4.57 25.44
C ASP A 546 -15.41 3.63 26.61
N LYS A 547 -15.90 3.96 27.80
CA LYS A 547 -15.72 3.17 29.01
C LYS A 547 -16.48 1.84 29.00
N HIS A 548 -17.56 1.76 28.24
CA HIS A 548 -18.54 0.68 28.26
C HIS A 548 -18.62 -0.08 26.93
N GLU A 549 -18.15 0.52 25.84
CA GLU A 549 -18.09 -0.11 24.53
C GLU A 549 -16.64 -0.18 23.99
N LYS A 550 -16.52 -0.53 22.71
CA LYS A 550 -15.23 -0.54 22.03
C LYS A 550 -14.97 0.86 21.49
N ASP A 551 -13.86 1.46 21.90
CA ASP A 551 -13.37 2.74 21.40
C ASP A 551 -13.65 2.98 19.90
N ASP A 552 -14.36 4.05 19.61
CA ASP A 552 -14.72 4.43 18.25
C ASP A 552 -13.52 4.94 17.46
N PHE A 553 -13.61 4.79 16.14
CA PHE A 553 -12.52 5.15 15.23
C PHE A 553 -12.60 6.64 14.86
N GLY A 554 -11.57 7.41 15.26
CA GLY A 554 -11.50 8.85 14.97
C GLY A 554 -10.68 9.19 13.71
N GLY A 555 -9.86 8.28 13.21
CA GLY A 555 -9.00 8.50 12.04
C GLY A 555 -7.64 7.82 12.17
N GLN A 556 -6.98 7.57 11.04
CA GLN A 556 -5.63 6.98 11.03
C GLN A 556 -4.77 7.53 9.91
N THR A 557 -3.46 7.46 10.08
CA THR A 557 -2.51 7.60 8.97
C THR A 557 -1.35 6.64 9.15
N CYS A 558 -0.71 6.28 8.05
CA CYS A 558 0.52 5.51 8.06
C CYS A 558 1.55 6.20 7.18
N LEU A 559 2.73 6.42 7.74
CA LEU A 559 3.80 7.25 7.17
C LEU A 559 5.10 6.43 7.10
N PRO A 560 5.78 6.36 5.94
CA PRO A 560 7.07 5.73 5.83
C PRO A 560 8.13 6.58 6.54
N ILE A 561 8.84 5.99 7.51
CA ILE A 561 9.83 6.71 8.31
C ILE A 561 10.94 7.34 7.46
N PRO A 562 11.48 6.67 6.41
CA PRO A 562 12.56 7.25 5.59
C PRO A 562 12.19 8.55 4.85
N ASP A 563 10.90 8.77 4.60
CA ASP A 563 10.38 9.92 3.87
C ASP A 563 9.75 10.97 4.79
N LEU A 564 9.72 10.70 6.10
CA LEU A 564 9.12 11.58 7.09
C LEU A 564 9.98 12.84 7.25
N LYS A 565 9.35 14.00 7.08
CA LYS A 565 10.04 15.29 7.17
C LYS A 565 10.09 15.78 8.63
N SER A 566 11.24 16.34 9.02
CA SER A 566 11.47 16.89 10.37
C SER A 566 10.73 18.22 10.59
N GLY A 567 10.65 18.68 11.83
CA GLY A 567 9.99 19.94 12.20
C GLY A 567 8.49 19.77 12.45
N PHE A 568 7.75 20.88 12.55
CA PHE A 568 6.30 20.87 12.75
C PHE A 568 5.58 20.48 11.47
N ARG A 569 4.73 19.46 11.49
CA ARG A 569 4.00 18.96 10.32
C ARG A 569 2.51 18.85 10.58
N THR A 570 1.74 19.23 9.57
CA THR A 570 0.32 18.87 9.50
C THR A 570 0.21 17.43 9.04
N VAL A 571 -0.54 16.61 9.77
CA VAL A 571 -0.74 15.20 9.47
C VAL A 571 -2.23 14.93 9.23
N PRO A 572 -2.69 14.93 7.96
CA PRO A 572 -4.05 14.54 7.62
C PRO A 572 -4.35 13.10 8.02
N LEU A 573 -5.58 12.86 8.47
CA LEU A 573 -6.06 11.53 8.82
C LEU A 573 -7.01 10.98 7.77
N ASN A 574 -7.07 9.65 7.72
CA ASN A 574 -7.89 8.88 6.80
C ASN A 574 -8.94 8.08 7.57
N ASP A 575 -10.01 7.71 6.88
CA ASP A 575 -11.04 6.81 7.36
C ASP A 575 -10.56 5.34 7.46
N GLU A 576 -11.46 4.43 7.84
CA GLU A 576 -11.15 3.00 7.95
C GLU A 576 -10.78 2.32 6.61
N LYS A 577 -11.21 2.90 5.47
CA LYS A 577 -10.89 2.43 4.12
C LYS A 577 -9.56 3.00 3.62
N GLY A 578 -9.01 3.98 4.32
CA GLY A 578 -7.79 4.68 3.96
C GLY A 578 -8.02 5.87 3.04
N GLU A 579 -9.27 6.32 2.89
CA GLU A 579 -9.62 7.56 2.17
C GLU A 579 -9.39 8.76 3.09
N GLN A 580 -8.79 9.83 2.58
CA GLN A 580 -8.47 11.01 3.39
C GLN A 580 -9.76 11.72 3.85
N LEU A 581 -9.82 12.04 5.15
CA LEU A 581 -10.87 12.88 5.73
C LEU A 581 -10.69 14.33 5.27
N LYS A 582 -11.78 15.08 5.12
CA LYS A 582 -11.75 16.39 4.45
C LYS A 582 -11.02 17.44 5.29
N SER A 583 -11.29 17.47 6.58
CA SER A 583 -10.80 18.50 7.49
C SER A 583 -9.91 17.94 8.60
N VAL A 584 -10.03 16.64 8.91
CA VAL A 584 -9.37 16.04 10.07
C VAL A 584 -7.85 15.94 9.90
N LYS A 585 -7.12 16.53 10.84
CA LYS A 585 -5.65 16.57 10.84
C LYS A 585 -5.07 16.77 12.23
N LEU A 586 -3.81 16.40 12.40
CA LEU A 586 -3.01 16.63 13.59
C LEU A 586 -1.90 17.63 13.32
N LEU A 587 -1.54 18.45 14.31
CA LEU A 587 -0.25 19.14 14.35
C LEU A 587 0.72 18.30 15.16
N MET A 588 1.83 17.90 14.54
CA MET A 588 2.85 17.06 15.16
C MET A 588 4.24 17.65 14.91
N ARG A 589 5.25 17.25 15.69
CA ARG A 589 6.66 17.52 15.38
C ARG A 589 7.44 16.23 15.33
N PHE A 590 8.28 16.10 14.29
CA PHE A 590 9.18 14.97 14.09
C PHE A 590 10.63 15.44 14.19
N GLN A 591 11.45 14.72 14.94
CA GLN A 591 12.88 14.99 15.04
C GLN A 591 13.65 13.68 15.01
N PHE A 592 14.71 13.63 14.20
CA PHE A 592 15.63 12.50 14.15
C PHE A 592 16.93 12.88 14.84
N THR A 593 17.41 12.02 15.74
CA THR A 593 18.67 12.19 16.46
C THR A 593 19.58 10.97 16.32
#